data_AF-A0A843C3A3-F1
#
_entry.id   AF-A0A843C3A3-F1
#
_cell.length_a   1.000
_cell.length_b   1.000
_cell.length_c   1.000
_cell.angle_alpha   90.00
_cell.angle_beta   90.00
_cell.angle_gamma   90.00
#
_symmetry.space_group_name_H-M   'P 1'
#
loop_
_entity.id
_entity.type
_entity.pdbx_description
1 polymer ?
#
loop_
_entity_poly.entity_id
_entity_poly.type
_entity_poly.pdbx_seq_one_letter_code
_entity_poly.pdbx_strand_id
1 'polypeptide(L)'
;MIPDDVRKSEMLNAQKRLLRSKAEDKKKIAHEKFQTGDYSGAKLDLMDARHLIHEALQKVRALGERGSSERTIQDDIETLWRKILSEEK
;
A
#
# COMPACT_ATOMS: atom_id res chain seq x y z
N MET A 1 -19.47 -9.89 -27.14
CA MET A 1 -18.58 -8.71 -27.05
C MET A 1 -18.68 -8.19 -25.62
N ILE A 2 -17.57 -8.11 -24.88
CA ILE A 2 -17.58 -7.58 -23.50
C ILE A 2 -17.70 -6.04 -23.61
N PRO A 3 -18.64 -5.39 -22.88
CA PRO A 3 -18.74 -3.93 -22.85
C PRO A 3 -17.44 -3.27 -22.39
N ASP A 4 -17.06 -2.14 -22.99
CA ASP A 4 -15.80 -1.45 -22.65
C ASP A 4 -15.73 -0.98 -21.20
N ASP A 5 -16.86 -0.68 -20.57
CA ASP A 5 -16.93 -0.36 -19.14
C ASP A 5 -16.57 -1.55 -18.25
N VAL A 6 -16.97 -2.77 -18.65
CA VAL A 6 -16.61 -4.00 -17.95
C VAL A 6 -15.10 -4.22 -18.04
N ARG A 7 -14.50 -4.08 -19.23
CA ARG A 7 -13.05 -4.20 -19.41
C ARG A 7 -12.27 -3.17 -18.58
N LYS A 8 -12.71 -1.92 -18.54
CA LYS A 8 -12.08 -0.87 -17.71
C LYS A 8 -12.16 -1.23 -16.23
N SER A 9 -13.31 -1.70 -15.76
CA SER A 9 -13.50 -2.11 -14.37
C SER A 9 -12.63 -3.31 -13.98
N GLU A 10 -12.48 -4.29 -14.87
CA GLU A 10 -11.61 -5.46 -14.65
C GLU A 10 -10.14 -5.05 -14.61
N MET A 11 -9.71 -4.17 -15.52
CA MET A 11 -8.35 -3.63 -15.54
C MET A 11 -8.03 -2.84 -14.27
N LEU A 12 -8.93 -1.96 -13.83
CA LEU A 12 -8.78 -1.21 -12.58
C LEU A 12 -8.74 -2.14 -11.36
N ASN A 13 -9.55 -3.20 -11.36
CA ASN A 13 -9.52 -4.22 -10.31
C ASN A 13 -8.19 -4.97 -10.24
N ALA A 14 -7.66 -5.38 -11.39
CA ALA A 14 -6.36 -6.03 -11.47
C ALA A 14 -5.22 -5.11 -10.99
N GLN A 15 -5.22 -3.85 -11.45
CA GLN A 15 -4.24 -2.86 -11.02
C GLN A 15 -4.30 -2.56 -9.53
N LYS A 16 -5.51 -2.37 -8.97
CA LYS A 16 -5.72 -2.20 -7.54
C LYS A 16 -5.12 -3.36 -6.74
N ARG A 17 -5.42 -4.61 -7.12
CA ARG A 17 -4.89 -5.81 -6.45
C ARG A 17 -3.37 -5.88 -6.53
N LEU A 18 -2.80 -5.57 -7.69
CA LEU A 18 -1.35 -5.55 -7.88
C LEU A 18 -0.67 -4.50 -6.99
N LEU A 19 -1.20 -3.28 -6.96
CA LEU A 19 -0.66 -2.19 -6.13
C LEU A 19 -0.76 -2.53 -4.64
N ARG A 20 -1.89 -3.12 -4.23
CA ARG A 20 -2.09 -3.60 -2.87
C ARG A 20 -1.04 -4.63 -2.48
N SER A 21 -0.83 -5.65 -3.32
CA SER A 21 0.19 -6.68 -3.08
C SER A 21 1.57 -6.08 -2.95
N LYS A 22 1.96 -5.16 -3.85
CA LYS A 22 3.25 -4.47 -3.78
C LYS A 22 3.41 -3.63 -2.52
N ALA A 23 2.34 -2.96 -2.07
CA ALA A 23 2.35 -2.19 -0.84
C ALA A 23 2.55 -3.08 0.39
N GLU A 24 1.89 -4.25 0.42
CA GLU A 24 2.08 -5.24 1.48
C GLU A 24 3.50 -5.81 1.51
N ASP A 25 4.07 -6.12 0.35
CA ASP A 25 5.46 -6.60 0.24
C ASP A 25 6.45 -5.55 0.76
N LYS A 26 6.27 -4.29 0.34
CA LYS A 26 7.10 -3.17 0.80
C LYS A 26 6.97 -2.93 2.30
N LYS A 27 5.75 -2.99 2.84
CA LYS A 27 5.49 -2.92 4.29
C LYS A 27 6.22 -4.03 5.04
N LYS A 28 6.20 -5.26 4.51
CA LYS A 28 6.87 -6.41 5.11
C LYS A 28 8.39 -6.24 5.13
N ILE A 29 8.99 -5.84 4.00
CA ILE A 29 10.43 -5.55 3.91
C ILE A 29 10.81 -4.44 4.89
N ALA A 30 10.01 -3.37 4.96
CA ALA A 30 10.26 -2.29 5.92
C ALA A 30 10.21 -2.78 7.37
N HIS A 31 9.29 -3.70 7.69
CA HIS A 31 9.20 -4.29 9.02
C HIS A 31 10.42 -5.14 9.34
N GLU A 32 10.91 -5.95 8.40
CA GLU A 32 12.13 -6.74 8.55
C GLU A 32 13.35 -5.83 8.78
N LYS A 33 13.49 -4.77 7.99
CA LYS A 33 14.56 -3.77 8.16
C LYS A 33 14.49 -3.04 9.51
N PHE A 34 13.27 -2.70 9.94
CA PHE A 34 13.03 -2.12 11.26
C PHE A 34 13.50 -3.07 12.38
N GLN A 35 13.20 -4.36 12.27
CA GLN A 35 13.65 -5.38 13.25
C GLN A 35 15.17 -5.53 13.28
N THR A 36 15.86 -5.31 12.16
CA THR A 36 17.33 -5.37 12.08
C THR A 36 18.01 -4.03 12.43
N GLY A 37 17.25 -2.99 12.80
CA GLY A 37 17.76 -1.66 13.13
C GLY A 37 18.11 -0.76 11.94
N ASP A 38 17.76 -1.16 10.71
CA ASP A 38 17.90 -0.32 9.51
C ASP A 38 16.69 0.62 9.35
N TYR A 39 16.65 1.66 10.19
CA TYR A 39 15.55 2.62 10.20
C TYR A 39 15.45 3.45 8.92
N SER A 40 16.59 3.83 8.34
CA SER A 40 16.63 4.60 7.08
C SER A 40 16.07 3.77 5.91
N GLY A 41 16.48 2.51 5.79
CA GLY A 41 15.96 1.60 4.78
C GLY A 41 14.48 1.27 5.01
N ALA A 42 14.06 1.07 6.25
CA ALA A 42 12.66 0.84 6.59
C ALA A 42 11.77 2.03 6.23
N LYS A 43 12.22 3.27 6.45
CA LYS A 43 11.49 4.48 6.03
C LYS A 43 11.36 4.53 4.51
N LEU A 44 12.43 4.28 3.76
CA LEU A 44 12.37 4.33 2.30
C LEU A 44 11.34 3.33 1.75
N ASP A 45 11.36 2.08 2.24
CA ASP A 45 10.37 1.09 1.84
C ASP A 45 8.94 1.42 2.29
N LEU A 46 8.76 2.05 3.46
CA LEU A 46 7.44 2.53 3.87
C LEU A 46 6.93 3.69 3.03
N MET A 47 7.81 4.59 2.57
CA MET A 47 7.42 5.67 1.65
C MET A 47 6.89 5.09 0.33
N ASP A 48 7.59 4.07 -0.20
CA ASP A 48 7.14 3.33 -1.38
C ASP A 48 5.79 2.65 -1.12
N ALA A 49 5.65 1.93 0.00
CA ALA A 49 4.40 1.27 0.38
C ALA A 49 3.23 2.26 0.47
N ARG A 50 3.49 3.44 1.04
CA ARG A 50 2.51 4.53 1.17
C ARG A 50 2.07 5.08 -0.18
N HIS A 51 3.00 5.25 -1.12
CA HIS A 51 2.66 5.71 -2.47
C HIS A 51 1.78 4.67 -3.18
N LEU A 52 2.18 3.40 -3.14
CA LEU A 52 1.46 2.29 -3.77
C LEU A 52 0.04 2.13 -3.21
N ILE A 53 -0.14 2.22 -1.89
CA ILE A 53 -1.47 2.09 -1.29
C ILE A 53 -2.35 3.31 -1.59
N HIS A 54 -1.77 4.50 -1.69
CA HIS A 54 -2.50 5.69 -2.11
C HIS A 54 -3.01 5.56 -3.55
N GLU A 55 -2.17 5.07 -4.47
CA GLU A 55 -2.57 4.76 -5.83
C GLU A 55 -3.66 3.68 -5.90
N ALA A 56 -3.59 2.65 -5.05
CA ALA A 56 -4.63 1.62 -4.97
C ALA A 56 -5.97 2.22 -4.51
N LEU A 57 -5.95 3.11 -3.51
CA LEU A 57 -7.13 3.83 -3.02
C LEU A 57 -7.75 4.75 -4.07
N GLN A 58 -6.94 5.40 -4.92
CA GLN A 58 -7.46 6.18 -6.04
C GLN A 58 -8.23 5.29 -7.03
N LYS A 59 -7.70 4.09 -7.33
CA LYS A 59 -8.37 3.11 -8.21
C LYS A 59 -9.63 2.52 -7.58
N VAL A 60 -9.63 2.22 -6.27
CA VAL A 60 -10.84 1.88 -5.49
C VAL A 60 -11.91 2.94 -5.69
N ARG A 61 -11.57 4.22 -5.53
CA ARG A 61 -12.53 5.33 -5.66
C ARG A 61 -13.07 5.44 -7.07
N ALA A 62 -12.22 5.24 -8.09
CA ALA A 62 -12.64 5.22 -9.49
C ALA A 62 -13.62 4.06 -9.81
N LEU A 63 -13.52 2.96 -9.06
CA LEU A 63 -14.46 1.82 -9.13
C LEU A 63 -15.74 2.03 -8.30
N GLY A 64 -15.87 3.14 -7.56
CA GLY A 64 -16.99 3.38 -6.65
C GLY A 64 -16.98 2.50 -5.39
N GLU A 65 -15.85 1.87 -5.08
CA GLU A 65 -15.71 0.96 -3.95
C GLU A 65 -15.31 1.69 -2.65
N ARG A 66 -15.49 1.03 -1.50
CA ARG A 66 -15.06 1.56 -0.20
C ARG A 66 -13.58 1.34 0.11
N GLY A 67 -12.96 0.28 -0.43
CA GLY A 67 -11.54 -0.05 -0.21
C GLY A 67 -11.14 -0.22 1.25
N SER A 68 -11.90 -1.02 2.00
CA SER A 68 -11.59 -1.31 3.41
C SER A 68 -10.21 -1.95 3.57
N SER A 69 -9.86 -2.89 2.69
CA SER A 69 -8.56 -3.56 2.69
C SER A 69 -7.40 -2.58 2.53
N GLU A 70 -7.52 -1.65 1.57
CA GLU A 70 -6.48 -0.67 1.28
C GLU A 70 -6.30 0.30 2.45
N ARG A 71 -7.37 0.67 3.15
CA ARG A 71 -7.29 1.49 4.37
C ARG A 71 -6.59 0.77 5.50
N THR A 72 -6.89 -0.51 5.73
CA THR A 72 -6.18 -1.31 6.75
C THR A 72 -4.68 -1.34 6.50
N ILE A 73 -4.27 -1.54 5.24
CA ILE A 73 -2.84 -1.53 4.88
C ILE A 73 -2.23 -0.13 5.09
N GLN A 74 -2.96 0.92 4.74
CA GLN A 74 -2.53 2.30 5.00
C GLN A 74 -2.32 2.54 6.50
N ASP A 75 -3.26 2.12 7.35
CA ASP A 75 -3.17 2.27 8.81
C ASP A 75 -1.99 1.49 9.39
N ASP A 76 -1.71 0.28 8.88
CA ASP A 76 -0.54 -0.50 9.27
C ASP A 76 0.77 0.19 8.88
N ILE A 77 0.85 0.76 7.68
CA ILE A 77 2.01 1.52 7.18
C ILE A 77 2.28 2.71 8.11
N GLU A 78 1.25 3.51 8.42
CA GLU A 78 1.38 4.68 9.29
C GLU A 78 1.73 4.27 10.73
N THR A 79 1.23 3.13 11.19
CA THR A 79 1.57 2.58 12.51
C THR A 79 3.05 2.20 12.58
N LEU A 80 3.57 1.49 11.57
CA LEU A 80 4.99 1.14 11.51
C LEU A 80 5.87 2.39 11.37
N TRP A 81 5.43 3.38 10.59
CA TRP A 81 6.12 4.66 10.44
C TRP A 81 6.31 5.37 11.78
N ARG A 82 5.24 5.46 12.58
CA ARG A 82 5.30 6.07 13.92
C ARG A 82 6.22 5.31 14.86
N LYS A 83 6.25 3.97 14.78
CA LYS A 83 7.19 3.15 15.56
C LYS A 83 8.64 3.45 15.19
N ILE A 84 8.96 3.49 13.90
CA ILE A 84 10.31 3.84 13.43
C ILE A 84 10.73 5.22 13.92
N LEU A 85 9.84 6.22 13.85
CA LEU A 85 10.13 7.57 14.36
C LEU A 85 10.33 7.63 15.88
N SER A 86 9.76 6.69 16.63
CA SER A 86 9.93 6.61 18.08
C SER A 86 11.27 5.98 18.47
N GLU A 87 11.73 4.97 17.72
CA GLU A 87 12.97 4.22 18.01
C GLU A 87 14.23 4.89 17.45
N GLU A 88 14.10 5.88 16.56
CA GLU A 88 15.23 6.69 16.05
C GLU A 88 15.68 7.79 17.05
N LYS A 89 14.95 7.98 18.15
CA LYS A 89 15.29 8.95 19.21
C LYS A 89 16.24 8.37 20.24
#